data_AF-A0A2G3AGH0-F1
#
_entry.id   AF-A0A2G3AGH0-F1
#
_cell.length_a   1.000
_cell.length_b   1.000
_cell.length_c   1.000
_cell.angle_alpha   90.00
_cell.angle_beta   90.00
_cell.angle_gamma   90.00
#
_symmetry.space_group_name_H-M   'P 1'
#
loop_
_entity.id
_entity.type
_entity.pdbx_description
1 polymer ?
#
loop_
_entity_poly.entity_id
_entity_poly.type
_entity_poly.pdbx_seq_one_letter_code
_entity_poly.pdbx_strand_id
1 'polypeptide(L)'
;MGNQVAFSGMMSNDPKRNPEFYNWNRVYVRYCDGGSFTGDVEAVDPDSGLHYRGARIFKAIMEELLAQGMNTSQYAILSGCSAGGLTTILHCDNFRGLLSTSAKVKCFSDAGYFVDHMDISGKAYIEQYFSDIVTLHGSAKNLPPSCTSRMKPGLCFFPQNVAQQIQTPLFILNAAYDHWQVRNILVAPGADAEGTWESCKAHIKNCTPDQLKVLQGFRLDFLKELKKLGPSSIRGYYINSCDSHCQTQQQAYWFGPNSPRLFNKTIAEAIGDWVLDKKQFQHIDDPFPCDKTCVEASDIISSQDI
;
A
#
# COMPACT_ATOMS: atom_id res chain seq x y z
N MET A 1 -5.57 -24.07 -15.70
CA MET A 1 -5.90 -24.37 -14.29
C MET A 1 -4.75 -23.90 -13.40
N GLY A 2 -4.69 -22.59 -13.12
CA GLY A 2 -3.76 -22.00 -12.15
C GLY A 2 -4.51 -21.83 -10.83
N ASN A 3 -4.55 -22.94 -10.09
CA ASN A 3 -5.53 -23.28 -9.07
C ASN A 3 -5.37 -22.47 -7.77
N GLN A 4 -6.47 -21.82 -7.37
CA GLN A 4 -6.78 -21.23 -6.05
C GLN A 4 -5.69 -20.35 -5.38
N VAL A 5 -5.98 -19.05 -5.24
CA VAL A 5 -5.21 -18.16 -4.35
C VAL A 5 -5.56 -18.51 -2.91
N ALA A 6 -4.60 -18.97 -2.13
CA ALA A 6 -4.81 -19.23 -0.70
C ALA A 6 -5.05 -17.90 0.04
N PHE A 7 -6.10 -17.86 0.85
CA PHE A 7 -6.42 -16.69 1.66
C PHE A 7 -5.74 -16.79 3.03
N SER A 8 -4.90 -15.81 3.33
CA SER A 8 -4.15 -15.65 4.58
C SER A 8 -4.25 -14.23 5.13
N GLY A 9 -3.78 -14.01 6.36
CA GLY A 9 -3.83 -12.69 7.00
C GLY A 9 -5.27 -12.18 7.07
N MET A 10 -5.50 -10.94 6.61
CA MET A 10 -6.83 -10.34 6.57
C MET A 10 -7.86 -11.15 5.75
N MET A 11 -7.41 -11.98 4.81
CA MET A 11 -8.33 -12.77 3.96
C MET A 11 -8.70 -14.11 4.60
N SER A 12 -8.05 -14.52 5.69
CA SER A 12 -8.33 -15.81 6.35
C SER A 12 -9.78 -15.90 6.85
N ASN A 13 -10.41 -17.07 6.73
CA ASN A 13 -11.71 -17.40 7.37
C ASN A 13 -11.57 -18.00 8.77
N ASP A 14 -10.35 -18.19 9.28
CA ASP A 14 -10.15 -18.68 10.64
C ASP A 14 -10.25 -17.50 11.63
N PRO A 15 -11.23 -17.48 12.56
CA PRO A 15 -11.37 -16.43 13.55
C PRO A 15 -10.15 -16.30 14.48
N LYS A 16 -9.33 -17.34 14.64
CA LYS A 16 -8.06 -17.26 15.39
C LYS A 16 -6.97 -16.51 14.63
N ARG A 17 -7.07 -16.44 13.30
CA ARG A 17 -6.11 -15.79 12.40
C ARG A 17 -6.59 -14.41 11.92
N ASN A 18 -7.90 -14.17 11.92
CA ASN A 18 -8.52 -12.94 11.42
C ASN A 18 -9.79 -12.59 12.23
N PRO A 19 -9.66 -12.19 13.49
CA PRO A 19 -10.77 -12.15 14.44
C PRO A 19 -11.94 -11.25 14.03
N GLU A 20 -11.67 -10.14 13.34
CA GLU A 20 -12.70 -9.16 12.98
C GLU A 20 -13.33 -9.40 11.60
N PHE A 21 -12.57 -9.95 10.64
CA PHE A 21 -13.00 -10.06 9.24
C PHE A 21 -13.20 -11.51 8.75
N TYR A 22 -13.01 -12.53 9.60
CA TYR A 22 -13.06 -13.94 9.17
C TYR A 22 -14.34 -14.33 8.44
N ASN A 23 -15.47 -13.75 8.83
CA ASN A 23 -16.79 -14.05 8.27
C ASN A 23 -17.28 -13.01 7.24
N TRP A 24 -16.40 -12.12 6.77
CA TRP A 24 -16.76 -11.17 5.72
C TRP A 24 -16.69 -11.83 4.34
N ASN A 25 -17.44 -11.28 3.38
CA ASN A 25 -17.25 -11.57 1.97
C ASN A 25 -15.85 -11.08 1.56
N ARG A 26 -15.08 -11.94 0.88
CA ARG A 26 -13.67 -11.70 0.57
C ARG A 26 -13.43 -11.91 -0.91
N VAL A 27 -12.86 -10.90 -1.54
CA VAL A 27 -12.56 -10.89 -2.97
C VAL A 27 -11.09 -10.55 -3.15
N TYR A 28 -10.37 -11.40 -3.89
CA TYR A 28 -8.99 -11.11 -4.29
C TYR A 28 -8.96 -10.78 -5.78
N VAL A 29 -8.62 -9.53 -6.09
CA VAL A 29 -8.44 -9.07 -7.46
C VAL A 29 -6.97 -9.24 -7.84
N ARG A 30 -6.70 -10.06 -8.88
CA ARG A 30 -5.35 -10.20 -9.41
C ARG A 30 -4.94 -8.93 -10.14
N TYR A 31 -3.77 -8.40 -9.79
CA TYR A 31 -3.21 -7.22 -10.45
C TYR A 31 -2.64 -7.61 -11.82
N CYS A 32 -3.24 -7.07 -12.89
CA CYS A 32 -2.87 -7.42 -14.26
C CYS A 32 -2.74 -6.21 -15.20
N ASP A 33 -2.95 -4.99 -14.71
CA ASP A 33 -2.98 -3.80 -15.58
C ASP A 33 -1.70 -2.98 -15.56
N GLY A 34 -0.84 -3.11 -14.53
CA GLY A 34 0.45 -2.42 -14.43
C GLY A 34 0.41 -0.93 -14.06
N GLY A 35 -0.77 -0.30 -14.01
CA GLY A 35 -0.93 1.15 -13.77
C GLY A 35 -1.82 1.50 -12.59
N SER A 36 -1.84 0.67 -11.53
CA SER A 36 -2.70 0.85 -10.35
C SER A 36 -4.17 1.09 -10.70
N PHE A 37 -4.68 0.37 -11.71
CA PHE A 37 -6.02 0.48 -12.25
C PHE A 37 -6.40 1.89 -12.75
N THR A 38 -5.42 2.71 -13.14
CA THR A 38 -5.68 4.07 -13.68
C THR A 38 -5.58 4.12 -15.20
N GLY A 39 -5.01 3.10 -15.84
CA GLY A 39 -4.75 3.13 -17.28
C GLY A 39 -6.01 3.02 -18.15
N ASP A 40 -6.07 3.75 -19.25
CA ASP A 40 -7.18 3.65 -20.21
C ASP A 40 -6.74 4.10 -21.61
N VAL A 41 -6.01 3.19 -22.28
CA VAL A 41 -5.57 3.31 -23.67
C VAL A 41 -6.46 2.44 -24.57
N GLU A 42 -6.98 3.05 -25.64
CA GLU A 42 -7.82 2.33 -26.62
C GLU A 42 -6.98 1.39 -27.47
N ALA A 43 -5.86 1.86 -28.01
CA ALA A 43 -4.96 1.05 -28.83
C ALA A 43 -4.34 -0.10 -28.01
N VAL A 44 -4.03 -1.20 -28.71
CA VAL A 44 -3.16 -2.25 -28.19
C VAL A 44 -1.73 -1.86 -28.52
N ASP A 45 -0.81 -2.06 -27.59
CA ASP A 45 0.61 -1.84 -27.87
C ASP A 45 1.07 -2.76 -29.02
N PRO A 46 1.53 -2.22 -30.16
CA PRO A 46 1.78 -3.02 -31.35
C PRO A 46 3.00 -3.94 -31.22
N ASP A 47 3.94 -3.60 -30.34
CA ASP A 47 5.22 -4.33 -30.19
C ASP A 47 5.08 -5.48 -29.18
N SER A 48 4.42 -5.21 -28.06
CA SER A 48 4.25 -6.16 -26.94
C SER A 48 2.90 -6.87 -26.93
N GLY A 49 1.90 -6.36 -27.65
CA GLY A 49 0.52 -6.84 -27.60
C GLY A 49 -0.20 -6.53 -26.27
N LEU A 50 0.39 -5.71 -25.41
CA LEU A 50 -0.16 -5.39 -24.09
C LEU A 50 -1.33 -4.41 -24.17
N HIS A 51 -2.25 -4.55 -23.21
CA HIS A 51 -3.39 -3.66 -23.02
C HIS A 51 -3.24 -2.85 -21.74
N TYR A 52 -3.19 -1.52 -21.86
CA TYR A 52 -3.12 -0.60 -20.72
C TYR A 52 -4.51 -0.06 -20.36
N ARG A 53 -5.37 -0.94 -19.83
CA ARG A 53 -6.81 -0.68 -19.63
C ARG A 53 -7.28 -0.86 -18.19
N GLY A 54 -6.40 -0.58 -17.22
CA GLY A 54 -6.65 -0.73 -15.79
C GLY A 54 -7.97 -0.13 -15.30
N ALA A 55 -8.32 1.09 -15.69
CA ALA A 55 -9.57 1.73 -15.25
C ALA A 55 -10.82 0.99 -15.77
N ARG A 56 -10.77 0.42 -16.99
CA ARG A 56 -11.86 -0.40 -17.54
C ARG A 56 -11.98 -1.73 -16.78
N ILE A 57 -10.84 -2.34 -16.45
CA ILE A 57 -10.80 -3.58 -15.67
C ILE A 57 -11.40 -3.33 -14.28
N PHE A 58 -11.00 -2.25 -13.60
CA PHE A 58 -11.55 -1.90 -12.29
C PHE A 58 -13.06 -1.70 -12.35
N LYS A 59 -13.54 -0.91 -13.32
CA LYS A 59 -14.98 -0.71 -13.54
C LYS A 59 -15.73 -2.03 -13.71
N ALA A 60 -15.27 -2.89 -14.62
CA ALA A 60 -15.92 -4.18 -14.89
C ALA A 60 -15.96 -5.09 -13.66
N ILE A 61 -14.87 -5.14 -12.88
CA ILE A 61 -14.82 -5.90 -11.62
C ILE A 61 -15.83 -5.34 -10.62
N MET A 62 -15.87 -4.02 -10.44
CA MET A 62 -16.80 -3.41 -9.49
C MET A 62 -18.26 -3.63 -9.88
N GLU A 63 -18.60 -3.52 -11.17
CA GLU A 63 -19.95 -3.80 -11.68
C GLU A 63 -20.38 -5.25 -11.40
N GLU A 64 -19.48 -6.21 -11.63
CA GLU A 64 -19.72 -7.62 -11.32
C GLU A 64 -19.94 -7.84 -9.81
N LEU A 65 -19.07 -7.27 -8.96
CA LEU A 65 -19.19 -7.41 -7.51
C LEU A 65 -20.48 -6.79 -6.97
N LEU A 66 -20.89 -5.63 -7.51
CA LEU A 66 -22.17 -5.00 -7.18
C LEU A 66 -23.34 -5.94 -7.53
N ALA A 67 -23.31 -6.56 -8.71
CA ALA A 67 -24.33 -7.53 -9.14
C ALA A 67 -24.34 -8.80 -8.27
N GLN A 68 -23.18 -9.23 -7.77
CA GLN A 68 -23.06 -10.36 -6.85
C GLN A 68 -23.41 -10.02 -5.38
N GLY A 69 -23.96 -8.83 -5.12
CA GLY A 69 -24.55 -8.46 -3.83
C GLY A 69 -23.75 -7.42 -3.04
N MET A 70 -22.58 -6.97 -3.53
CA MET A 70 -21.82 -5.90 -2.88
C MET A 70 -22.66 -4.62 -2.74
N ASN A 71 -23.59 -4.36 -3.66
CA ASN A 71 -24.50 -3.21 -3.64
C ASN A 71 -25.39 -3.12 -2.38
N THR A 72 -25.64 -4.25 -1.70
CA THR A 72 -26.44 -4.31 -0.46
C THR A 72 -25.60 -4.30 0.82
N SER A 73 -24.27 -4.19 0.70
CA SER A 73 -23.37 -4.28 1.85
C SER A 73 -23.56 -3.12 2.82
N GLN A 74 -23.63 -3.43 4.11
CA GLN A 74 -23.62 -2.41 5.18
C GLN A 74 -22.21 -1.86 5.44
N TYR A 75 -21.19 -2.70 5.23
CA TYR A 75 -19.78 -2.37 5.33
C TYR A 75 -19.05 -2.82 4.06
N ALA A 76 -18.16 -1.98 3.55
CA ALA A 76 -17.30 -2.34 2.43
C ALA A 76 -15.91 -1.76 2.64
N ILE A 77 -14.89 -2.53 2.28
CA ILE A 77 -13.49 -2.12 2.39
C ILE A 77 -12.82 -2.28 1.03
N LEU A 78 -12.15 -1.22 0.58
CA LEU A 78 -11.15 -1.32 -0.48
C LEU A 78 -9.77 -1.37 0.17
N SER A 79 -8.99 -2.39 -0.19
CA SER A 79 -7.62 -2.54 0.27
C SER A 79 -6.76 -3.25 -0.77
N GLY A 80 -5.46 -3.01 -0.69
CA GLY A 80 -4.45 -3.71 -1.45
C GLY A 80 -3.07 -3.44 -0.87
N CYS A 81 -2.10 -4.23 -1.33
CA CYS A 81 -0.70 -4.00 -1.03
C CYS A 81 0.05 -3.35 -2.20
N SER A 82 1.05 -2.51 -1.93
CA SER A 82 2.03 -2.05 -2.92
C SER A 82 1.35 -1.25 -4.03
N ALA A 83 1.46 -1.65 -5.30
CA ALA A 83 0.69 -1.07 -6.40
C ALA A 83 -0.84 -1.14 -6.15
N GLY A 84 -1.33 -2.15 -5.44
CA GLY A 84 -2.72 -2.28 -4.98
C GLY A 84 -3.05 -1.39 -3.77
N GLY A 85 -2.07 -1.09 -2.91
CA GLY A 85 -2.21 -0.08 -1.86
C GLY A 85 -2.32 1.31 -2.47
N LEU A 86 -1.48 1.61 -3.47
CA LEU A 86 -1.60 2.82 -4.27
C LEU A 86 -2.95 2.89 -5.01
N THR A 87 -3.40 1.78 -5.61
CA THR A 87 -4.74 1.66 -6.20
C THR A 87 -5.82 2.06 -5.18
N THR A 88 -5.71 1.57 -3.95
CA THR A 88 -6.66 1.88 -2.88
C THR A 88 -6.73 3.37 -2.60
N ILE A 89 -5.58 4.06 -2.55
CA ILE A 89 -5.53 5.52 -2.37
C ILE A 89 -6.18 6.24 -3.56
N LEU A 90 -5.78 5.90 -4.79
CA LEU A 90 -6.24 6.59 -6.00
C LEU A 90 -7.73 6.39 -6.29
N HIS A 91 -8.31 5.25 -5.89
CA HIS A 91 -9.70 4.90 -6.18
C HIS A 91 -10.64 4.97 -4.97
N CYS A 92 -10.16 5.41 -3.79
CA CYS A 92 -10.94 5.32 -2.55
C CYS A 92 -12.31 6.02 -2.63
N ASP A 93 -12.33 7.28 -3.06
CA ASP A 93 -13.57 8.05 -3.18
C ASP A 93 -14.46 7.53 -4.33
N ASN A 94 -13.87 7.06 -5.42
CA ASN A 94 -14.61 6.42 -6.51
C ASN A 94 -15.31 5.15 -6.02
N PHE A 95 -14.62 4.30 -5.26
CA PHE A 95 -15.19 3.10 -4.65
C PHE A 95 -16.31 3.43 -3.67
N ARG A 96 -16.14 4.45 -2.82
CA ARG A 96 -17.22 4.97 -1.96
C ARG A 96 -18.45 5.38 -2.76
N GLY A 97 -18.27 6.01 -3.91
CA GLY A 97 -19.35 6.49 -4.78
C GLY A 97 -20.19 5.38 -5.42
N LEU A 98 -19.68 4.14 -5.47
CA LEU A 98 -20.39 2.99 -6.05
C LEU A 98 -21.44 2.36 -5.12
N LEU A 99 -21.35 2.65 -3.82
CA LEU A 99 -22.15 2.01 -2.78
C LEU A 99 -23.20 2.97 -2.22
N SER A 100 -24.25 2.40 -1.62
CA SER A 100 -25.31 3.16 -0.94
C SER A 100 -24.74 4.25 -0.02
N THR A 101 -25.44 5.39 0.09
CA THR A 101 -25.07 6.44 1.03
C THR A 101 -25.14 5.96 2.48
N SER A 102 -25.96 4.95 2.78
CA SER A 102 -26.04 4.30 4.09
C SER A 102 -24.92 3.28 4.39
N ALA A 103 -24.17 2.84 3.37
CA ALA A 103 -23.07 1.90 3.56
C ALA A 103 -21.87 2.59 4.21
N LYS A 104 -21.24 1.91 5.17
CA LYS A 104 -19.97 2.32 5.77
C LYS A 104 -18.82 1.82 4.90
N VAL A 105 -18.28 2.72 4.10
CA VAL A 105 -17.13 2.43 3.23
C VAL A 105 -15.86 2.99 3.83
N LYS A 106 -14.82 2.17 3.87
CA LYS A 106 -13.48 2.57 4.32
C LYS A 106 -12.43 2.04 3.35
N CYS A 107 -11.30 2.72 3.30
CA CYS A 107 -10.15 2.27 2.53
C CYS A 107 -8.95 2.12 3.45
N PHE A 108 -8.12 1.12 3.22
CA PHE A 108 -6.81 1.12 3.84
C PHE A 108 -5.74 0.58 2.91
N SER A 109 -4.65 1.33 2.83
CA SER A 109 -3.53 1.08 1.94
C SER A 109 -2.39 0.45 2.73
N ASP A 110 -1.97 -0.75 2.32
CA ASP A 110 -0.80 -1.45 2.84
C ASP A 110 0.41 -1.24 1.91
N ALA A 111 1.50 -0.69 2.43
CA ALA A 111 2.72 -0.43 1.68
C ALA A 111 2.52 0.35 0.37
N GLY A 112 1.45 1.14 0.28
CA GLY A 112 1.04 1.88 -0.92
C GLY A 112 1.35 3.36 -0.88
N TYR A 113 1.82 3.88 0.27
CA TYR A 113 2.25 5.28 0.41
C TYR A 113 3.69 5.47 -0.10
N PHE A 114 3.86 5.50 -1.43
CA PHE A 114 5.15 5.77 -2.07
C PHE A 114 5.54 7.24 -1.95
N VAL A 115 6.82 7.52 -1.73
CA VAL A 115 7.33 8.90 -1.63
C VAL A 115 8.24 9.28 -2.79
N ASP A 116 8.00 10.48 -3.32
CA ASP A 116 8.90 11.14 -4.27
C ASP A 116 10.18 11.58 -3.56
N HIS A 117 11.29 10.89 -3.85
CA HIS A 117 12.57 11.05 -3.17
C HIS A 117 13.73 10.79 -4.14
N MET A 118 14.84 11.52 -3.97
CA MET A 118 16.06 11.34 -4.76
C MET A 118 16.79 10.06 -4.36
N ASP A 119 17.34 9.31 -5.31
CA ASP A 119 18.17 8.15 -4.96
C ASP A 119 19.51 8.58 -4.30
N ILE A 120 20.29 7.61 -3.81
CA ILE A 120 21.60 7.85 -3.21
C ILE A 120 22.63 8.48 -4.17
N SER A 121 22.36 8.50 -5.48
CA SER A 121 23.16 9.19 -6.49
C SER A 121 22.67 10.62 -6.79
N GLY A 122 21.59 11.05 -6.13
CA GLY A 122 20.99 12.37 -6.26
C GLY A 122 20.01 12.51 -7.44
N LYS A 123 19.52 11.41 -8.01
CA LYS A 123 18.62 11.43 -9.18
C LYS A 123 17.16 11.21 -8.78
N ALA A 124 16.25 11.89 -9.48
CA ALA A 124 14.80 11.75 -9.33
C ALA A 124 14.25 10.52 -10.06
N TYR A 125 14.84 9.33 -9.82
CA TYR A 125 14.50 8.11 -10.55
C TYR A 125 13.01 7.77 -10.44
N ILE A 126 12.45 7.80 -9.23
CA ILE A 126 11.06 7.42 -9.01
C ILE A 126 10.06 8.41 -9.63
N GLU A 127 10.38 9.71 -9.64
CA GLU A 127 9.56 10.74 -10.30
C GLU A 127 9.43 10.43 -11.79
N GLN A 128 10.57 10.15 -12.45
CA GLN A 128 10.59 9.78 -13.86
C GLN A 128 9.85 8.45 -14.10
N TYR A 129 10.10 7.44 -13.26
CA TYR A 129 9.45 6.14 -13.36
C TYR A 129 7.91 6.25 -13.29
N PHE A 130 7.38 7.02 -12.34
CA PHE A 130 5.92 7.26 -12.26
C PHE A 130 5.40 8.14 -13.40
N SER A 131 6.19 9.11 -13.88
CA SER A 131 5.85 9.87 -15.08
C SER A 131 5.72 8.95 -16.31
N ASP A 132 6.60 7.97 -16.45
CA ASP A 132 6.59 7.00 -17.55
C ASP A 132 5.38 6.07 -17.43
N ILE A 133 5.06 5.55 -16.23
CA ILE A 133 3.84 4.77 -15.99
C ILE A 133 2.60 5.58 -16.37
N VAL A 134 2.45 6.81 -15.87
CA VAL A 134 1.27 7.63 -16.15
C VAL A 134 1.12 7.92 -17.65
N THR A 135 2.23 8.12 -18.35
CA THR A 135 2.25 8.36 -19.79
C THR A 135 1.88 7.11 -20.56
N LEU A 136 2.56 5.99 -20.30
CA LEU A 136 2.34 4.70 -20.97
C LEU A 136 0.89 4.22 -20.81
N HIS A 137 0.33 4.38 -19.61
CA HIS A 137 -1.02 3.92 -19.30
C HIS A 137 -2.11 4.94 -19.67
N GLY A 138 -1.77 6.15 -20.11
CA GLY A 138 -2.74 7.21 -20.37
C GLY A 138 -3.56 7.58 -19.11
N SER A 139 -2.94 7.48 -17.94
CA SER A 139 -3.63 7.53 -16.64
C SER A 139 -4.14 8.92 -16.26
N ALA A 140 -3.65 9.99 -16.90
CA ALA A 140 -3.93 11.37 -16.50
C ALA A 140 -5.43 11.69 -16.34
N LYS A 141 -6.29 11.13 -17.19
CA LYS A 141 -7.75 11.32 -17.15
C LYS A 141 -8.46 10.62 -15.99
N ASN A 142 -7.81 9.63 -15.38
CA ASN A 142 -8.34 8.86 -14.26
C ASN A 142 -7.67 9.24 -12.92
N LEU A 143 -6.76 10.23 -12.92
CA LEU A 143 -6.16 10.80 -11.71
C LEU A 143 -6.99 11.98 -11.20
N PRO A 144 -6.89 12.33 -9.90
CA PRO A 144 -7.68 13.42 -9.31
C PRO A 144 -7.51 14.75 -10.06
N PRO A 145 -8.59 15.35 -10.62
CA PRO A 145 -8.52 16.63 -11.34
C PRO A 145 -7.99 17.77 -10.46
N SER A 146 -8.28 17.70 -9.17
CA SER A 146 -7.76 18.61 -8.15
C SER A 146 -6.24 18.57 -8.01
N CYS A 147 -5.58 17.50 -8.43
CA CYS A 147 -4.12 17.42 -8.52
C CYS A 147 -3.62 17.77 -9.92
N THR A 148 -4.16 17.15 -10.97
CA THR A 148 -3.65 17.30 -12.35
C THR A 148 -3.85 18.70 -12.93
N SER A 149 -4.75 19.51 -12.35
CA SER A 149 -4.89 20.94 -12.68
C SER A 149 -3.76 21.82 -12.14
N ARG A 150 -2.97 21.33 -11.17
CA ARG A 150 -1.91 22.11 -10.48
C ARG A 150 -0.51 21.56 -10.73
N MET A 151 -0.38 20.30 -11.13
CA MET A 151 0.89 19.58 -11.22
C MET A 151 0.90 18.66 -12.44
N LYS A 152 2.09 18.20 -12.84
CA LYS A 152 2.20 17.17 -13.89
C LYS A 152 1.47 15.90 -13.46
N PRO A 153 0.77 15.18 -14.36
CA PRO A 153 0.06 13.95 -14.03
C PRO A 153 0.90 12.88 -13.32
N GLY A 154 2.19 12.72 -13.68
CA GLY A 154 3.11 11.80 -12.99
C GLY A 154 3.24 12.09 -11.49
N LEU A 155 3.24 13.36 -11.08
CA LEU A 155 3.28 13.74 -9.67
C LEU A 155 1.98 13.39 -8.94
N CYS A 156 0.85 13.38 -9.64
CA CYS A 156 -0.44 12.98 -9.09
C CYS A 156 -0.61 11.47 -8.92
N PHE A 157 0.38 10.69 -9.37
CA PHE A 157 0.48 9.27 -9.05
C PHE A 157 1.04 9.05 -7.63
N PHE A 158 1.74 10.03 -7.05
CA PHE A 158 2.25 9.93 -5.68
C PHE A 158 1.16 10.22 -4.64
N PRO A 159 0.96 9.33 -3.64
CA PRO A 159 0.04 9.52 -2.53
C PRO A 159 0.18 10.86 -1.81
N GLN A 160 1.41 11.36 -1.64
CA GLN A 160 1.68 12.64 -0.97
C GLN A 160 0.98 13.85 -1.61
N ASN A 161 0.60 13.75 -2.90
CA ASN A 161 -0.02 14.85 -3.65
C ASN A 161 -1.56 14.74 -3.73
N VAL A 162 -2.14 13.59 -3.35
CA VAL A 162 -3.57 13.32 -3.54
C VAL A 162 -4.28 12.89 -2.25
N ALA A 163 -3.60 12.20 -1.34
CA ALA A 163 -4.24 11.55 -0.20
C ALA A 163 -4.87 12.54 0.81
N GLN A 164 -4.38 13.78 0.87
CA GLN A 164 -4.98 14.82 1.72
C GLN A 164 -6.41 15.18 1.29
N GLN A 165 -6.76 14.99 0.02
CA GLN A 165 -8.06 15.40 -0.54
C GLN A 165 -9.12 14.30 -0.47
N ILE A 166 -8.72 13.08 -0.12
CA ILE A 166 -9.62 11.94 0.01
C ILE A 166 -10.59 12.20 1.16
N GLN A 167 -11.88 12.08 0.87
CA GLN A 167 -12.98 12.33 1.82
C GLN A 167 -13.42 11.06 2.54
N THR A 168 -13.27 9.91 1.89
CA THR A 168 -13.57 8.60 2.47
C THR A 168 -12.55 8.26 3.55
N PRO A 169 -12.95 7.64 4.68
CA PRO A 169 -12.00 7.24 5.73
C PRO A 169 -10.87 6.39 5.15
N LEU A 170 -9.63 6.83 5.39
CA LEU A 170 -8.42 6.23 4.85
C LEU A 170 -7.45 5.86 5.97
N PHE A 171 -6.97 4.63 5.95
CA PHE A 171 -5.93 4.16 6.86
C PHE A 171 -4.65 3.82 6.10
N ILE A 172 -3.50 4.30 6.58
CA ILE A 172 -2.19 4.03 6.00
C ILE A 172 -1.43 3.03 6.87
N LEU A 173 -1.26 1.82 6.37
CA LEU A 173 -0.32 0.84 6.92
C LEU A 173 0.94 0.86 6.07
N ASN A 174 2.06 1.31 6.62
CA ASN A 174 3.32 1.37 5.89
C ASN A 174 4.48 1.13 6.84
N ALA A 175 5.50 0.41 6.39
CA ALA A 175 6.80 0.44 7.05
C ALA A 175 7.48 1.79 6.80
N ALA A 176 8.09 2.37 7.83
CA ALA A 176 8.91 3.58 7.72
C ALA A 176 10.19 3.34 6.91
N TYR A 177 10.67 2.09 6.91
CA TYR A 177 11.75 1.59 6.06
C TYR A 177 11.17 0.54 5.11
N ASP A 178 10.17 0.93 4.31
CA ASP A 178 9.54 0.01 3.37
C ASP A 178 10.61 -0.62 2.45
N HIS A 179 10.68 -1.95 2.53
CA HIS A 179 11.73 -2.73 1.88
C HIS A 179 11.78 -2.52 0.37
N TRP A 180 10.61 -2.35 -0.26
CA TRP A 180 10.55 -2.10 -1.70
C TRP A 180 11.03 -0.69 -2.03
N GLN A 181 10.61 0.32 -1.26
CA GLN A 181 11.05 1.70 -1.47
C GLN A 181 12.55 1.87 -1.24
N VAL A 182 13.12 1.24 -0.22
CA VAL A 182 14.58 1.26 0.01
C VAL A 182 15.31 0.71 -1.22
N ARG A 183 14.85 -0.42 -1.77
CA ARG A 183 15.50 -1.10 -2.89
C ARG A 183 15.28 -0.49 -4.27
N ASN A 184 14.20 0.28 -4.46
CA ASN A 184 13.80 0.74 -5.80
C ASN A 184 13.67 2.27 -5.92
N ILE A 185 13.64 2.99 -4.79
CA ILE A 185 13.59 4.45 -4.75
C ILE A 185 14.89 4.99 -4.18
N LEU A 186 15.20 4.66 -2.92
CA LEU A 186 16.40 5.19 -2.26
C LEU A 186 17.67 4.67 -2.91
N VAL A 187 17.76 3.36 -3.11
CA VAL A 187 18.90 2.69 -3.78
C VAL A 187 18.42 2.15 -5.13
N ALA A 188 17.95 3.07 -5.99
CA ALA A 188 17.39 2.74 -7.29
C ALA A 188 18.35 1.92 -8.19
N PRO A 189 17.82 1.18 -9.19
CA PRO A 189 18.65 0.46 -10.15
C PRO A 189 19.71 1.37 -10.79
N GLY A 190 20.98 0.98 -10.67
CA GLY A 190 22.12 1.74 -11.19
C GLY A 190 22.64 2.86 -10.28
N ALA A 191 22.03 3.11 -9.11
CA ALA A 191 22.51 4.10 -8.14
C ALA A 191 23.68 3.60 -7.28
N ASP A 192 23.82 2.28 -7.08
CA ASP A 192 24.89 1.62 -6.31
C ASP A 192 25.85 0.86 -7.22
N ALA A 193 26.64 1.58 -8.02
CA ALA A 193 27.54 0.97 -9.01
C ALA A 193 28.63 0.09 -8.37
N GLU A 194 29.04 0.39 -7.14
CA GLU A 194 30.08 -0.33 -6.40
C GLU A 194 29.51 -1.51 -5.59
N GLY A 195 28.19 -1.70 -5.55
CA GLY A 195 27.53 -2.78 -4.81
C GLY A 195 27.63 -2.65 -3.28
N THR A 196 27.92 -1.46 -2.78
CA THR A 196 28.13 -1.19 -1.34
C THR A 196 26.85 -1.36 -0.52
N TRP A 197 25.68 -1.21 -1.16
CA TRP A 197 24.37 -1.31 -0.53
C TRP A 197 23.73 -2.68 -0.64
N GLU A 198 24.30 -3.65 -1.37
CA GLU A 198 23.68 -4.96 -1.59
C GLU A 198 23.32 -5.68 -0.29
N SER A 199 24.25 -5.71 0.68
CA SER A 199 24.00 -6.36 1.97
C SER A 199 22.94 -5.62 2.80
N CYS A 200 22.96 -4.29 2.79
CA CYS A 200 22.00 -3.43 3.50
C CYS A 200 20.59 -3.52 2.90
N LYS A 201 20.48 -3.50 1.56
CA LYS A 201 19.24 -3.75 0.82
C LYS A 201 18.68 -5.12 1.13
N ALA A 202 19.53 -6.13 1.25
CA ALA A 202 19.12 -7.50 1.55
C ALA A 202 18.42 -7.57 2.92
N HIS A 203 19.03 -6.96 3.94
CA HIS A 203 18.49 -6.88 5.31
C HIS A 203 19.00 -5.62 6.02
N ILE A 204 18.08 -4.82 6.59
CA ILE A 204 18.42 -3.58 7.29
C ILE A 204 19.45 -3.76 8.43
N LYS A 205 19.51 -4.94 9.06
CA LYS A 205 20.48 -5.27 10.12
C LYS A 205 21.93 -5.32 9.64
N ASN A 206 22.14 -5.50 8.34
CA ASN A 206 23.46 -5.59 7.74
C ASN A 206 23.99 -4.23 7.28
N CYS A 207 23.21 -3.16 7.45
CA CYS A 207 23.63 -1.82 7.08
C CYS A 207 24.76 -1.31 7.99
N THR A 208 25.74 -0.64 7.39
CA THR A 208 26.77 0.08 8.15
C THR A 208 26.15 1.28 8.89
N PRO A 209 26.82 1.85 9.90
CA PRO A 209 26.34 3.06 10.58
C PRO A 209 26.00 4.23 9.62
N ASP A 210 26.78 4.41 8.56
CA ASP A 210 26.54 5.46 7.56
C ASP A 210 25.31 5.17 6.69
N GLN A 211 25.12 3.90 6.28
CA GLN A 211 23.92 3.48 5.56
C GLN A 211 22.66 3.61 6.41
N LEU A 212 22.75 3.25 7.70
CA LEU A 212 21.66 3.46 8.65
C LEU A 212 21.32 4.95 8.78
N LYS A 213 22.31 5.84 8.82
CA LYS A 213 22.06 7.29 8.85
C LYS A 213 21.29 7.77 7.62
N VAL A 214 21.60 7.25 6.43
CA VAL A 214 20.86 7.56 5.20
C VAL A 214 19.43 7.01 5.25
N LEU A 215 19.23 5.77 5.74
CA LEU A 215 17.90 5.20 5.95
C LEU A 215 17.08 5.99 6.97
N GLN A 216 17.70 6.53 8.02
CA GLN A 216 17.05 7.43 8.96
C GLN A 216 16.59 8.72 8.28
N GLY A 217 17.41 9.28 7.39
CA GLY A 217 17.02 10.42 6.54
C GLY A 217 15.79 10.09 5.70
N PHE A 218 15.82 8.97 5.00
CA PHE A 218 14.69 8.50 4.18
C PHE A 218 13.40 8.33 5.00
N ARG A 219 13.47 7.74 6.21
CA ARG A 219 12.33 7.67 7.14
C ARG A 219 11.80 9.06 7.49
N LEU A 220 12.67 10.02 7.80
CA LEU A 220 12.25 11.37 8.17
C LEU A 220 11.51 12.06 7.01
N ASP A 221 11.98 11.88 5.78
CA ASP A 221 11.32 12.39 4.59
C ASP A 221 9.97 11.69 4.35
N PHE A 222 9.90 10.36 4.50
CA PHE A 222 8.62 9.64 4.47
C PHE A 222 7.61 10.21 5.48
N LEU A 223 8.04 10.39 6.74
CA LEU A 223 7.17 10.93 7.79
C LEU A 223 6.78 12.39 7.55
N LYS A 224 7.64 13.18 6.92
CA LYS A 224 7.33 14.56 6.52
C LYS A 224 6.23 14.58 5.46
N GLU A 225 6.30 13.70 4.47
CA GLU A 225 5.25 13.56 3.44
C GLU A 225 3.95 13.04 4.05
N LEU A 226 4.00 12.02 4.92
CA LEU A 226 2.83 11.49 5.63
C LEU A 226 2.13 12.57 6.47
N LYS A 227 2.88 13.46 7.13
CA LYS A 227 2.34 14.58 7.90
C LYS A 227 1.52 15.56 7.05
N LYS A 228 1.74 15.63 5.72
CA LYS A 228 0.93 16.48 4.82
C LYS A 228 -0.52 16.02 4.72
N LEU A 229 -0.85 14.79 5.10
CA LEU A 229 -2.24 14.39 5.31
C LEU A 229 -2.91 15.40 6.26
N GLY A 230 -2.22 15.80 7.33
CA GLY A 230 -2.79 16.66 8.35
C GLY A 230 -3.77 15.93 9.27
N PRO A 231 -4.17 16.57 10.37
CA PRO A 231 -5.02 15.96 11.38
C PRO A 231 -6.41 15.65 10.81
N SER A 232 -6.91 14.44 11.05
CA SER A 232 -8.26 14.04 10.66
C SER A 232 -8.74 12.88 11.53
N SER A 233 -9.97 12.98 12.04
CA SER A 233 -10.59 11.94 12.88
C SER A 233 -11.02 10.71 12.10
N ILE A 234 -11.14 10.83 10.77
CA ILE A 234 -11.49 9.72 9.87
C ILE A 234 -10.28 9.01 9.28
N ARG A 235 -9.06 9.44 9.63
CA ARG A 235 -7.82 8.81 9.17
C ARG A 235 -7.22 7.93 10.24
N GLY A 236 -6.55 6.89 9.80
CA GLY A 236 -5.70 6.08 10.67
C GLY A 236 -4.33 5.89 10.05
N TYR A 237 -3.35 5.58 10.89
CA TYR A 237 -2.05 5.13 10.41
C TYR A 237 -1.38 4.22 11.42
N TYR A 238 -0.76 3.17 10.90
CA TYR A 238 0.10 2.23 11.60
C TYR A 238 1.43 2.25 10.87
N ILE A 239 2.38 3.03 11.39
CA ILE A 239 3.70 3.16 10.78
C ILE A 239 4.72 2.47 11.68
N ASN A 240 5.07 1.23 11.35
CA ASN A 240 6.12 0.50 12.08
C ASN A 240 7.50 0.76 11.48
N SER A 241 8.54 0.44 12.24
CA SER A 241 9.93 0.56 11.80
C SER A 241 10.55 -0.76 11.33
N CYS A 242 9.72 -1.72 10.92
CA CYS A 242 10.19 -3.00 10.37
C CYS A 242 10.60 -2.86 8.91
N ASP A 243 11.63 -3.60 8.51
CA ASP A 243 12.02 -3.79 7.11
C ASP A 243 11.04 -4.79 6.46
N SER A 244 9.93 -4.26 5.93
CA SER A 244 8.82 -5.07 5.45
C SER A 244 8.08 -4.42 4.28
N HIS A 245 7.32 -5.25 3.55
CA HIS A 245 6.45 -4.85 2.44
C HIS A 245 5.29 -5.86 2.35
N CYS A 246 4.05 -5.41 2.14
CA CYS A 246 2.85 -6.26 2.14
C CYS A 246 2.59 -7.06 3.42
N GLN A 247 2.11 -6.36 4.44
CA GLN A 247 1.96 -6.90 5.79
C GLN A 247 0.59 -7.53 6.04
N THR A 248 -0.47 -7.11 5.35
CA THR A 248 -1.85 -7.57 5.61
C THR A 248 -2.17 -8.95 5.08
N GLN A 249 -1.45 -9.41 4.05
CA GLN A 249 -1.68 -10.71 3.42
C GLN A 249 -0.91 -11.84 4.11
N GLN A 250 0.13 -11.51 4.88
CA GLN A 250 0.98 -12.49 5.54
C GLN A 250 0.55 -12.68 6.99
N GLN A 251 0.24 -13.92 7.39
CA GLN A 251 -0.27 -14.18 8.74
C GLN A 251 0.73 -13.76 9.84
N ALA A 252 2.03 -13.96 9.60
CA ALA A 252 3.10 -13.57 10.52
C ALA A 252 3.06 -12.09 10.87
N TYR A 253 2.69 -11.22 9.91
CA TYR A 253 2.58 -9.78 10.13
C TYR A 253 1.18 -9.35 10.60
N TRP A 254 0.12 -9.95 10.04
CA TRP A 254 -1.27 -9.56 10.31
C TRP A 254 -1.69 -9.78 11.76
N PHE A 255 -1.64 -11.04 12.20
CA PHE A 255 -2.16 -11.50 13.50
C PHE A 255 -1.44 -12.77 13.95
N GLY A 256 -0.11 -12.72 13.97
CA GLY A 256 0.76 -13.80 14.47
C GLY A 256 1.19 -13.55 15.92
N PRO A 257 1.67 -14.59 16.64
CA PRO A 257 2.21 -14.42 18.00
C PRO A 257 3.39 -13.42 18.02
N ASN A 258 4.24 -13.48 17.00
CA ASN A 258 5.40 -12.60 16.78
C ASN A 258 5.10 -11.48 15.77
N SER A 259 3.84 -11.14 15.53
CA SER A 259 3.51 -10.03 14.63
C SER A 259 4.02 -8.69 15.18
N PRO A 260 4.33 -7.70 14.32
CA PRO A 260 4.75 -6.39 14.76
C PRO A 260 3.67 -5.76 15.63
N ARG A 261 4.10 -5.06 16.68
CA ARG A 261 3.23 -4.41 17.66
C ARG A 261 3.62 -2.97 17.87
N LEU A 262 2.65 -2.10 17.61
CA LEU A 262 2.75 -0.68 17.86
C LEU A 262 1.73 -0.34 18.95
N PHE A 263 2.21 0.21 20.07
CA PHE A 263 1.38 0.47 21.27
C PHE A 263 0.61 -0.80 21.72
N ASN A 264 1.32 -1.93 21.75
CA ASN A 264 0.83 -3.25 22.13
C ASN A 264 -0.30 -3.81 21.24
N LYS A 265 -0.49 -3.28 20.02
CA LYS A 265 -1.46 -3.79 19.06
C LYS A 265 -0.80 -4.37 17.82
N THR A 266 -1.27 -5.54 17.42
CA THR A 266 -1.04 -6.11 16.10
C THR A 266 -1.68 -5.24 15.01
N ILE A 267 -1.32 -5.49 13.76
CA ILE A 267 -1.92 -4.83 12.61
C ILE A 267 -3.43 -5.14 12.54
N ALA A 268 -3.82 -6.41 12.75
CA ALA A 268 -5.22 -6.82 12.73
C ALA A 268 -6.08 -6.12 13.80
N GLU A 269 -5.57 -5.98 15.03
CA GLU A 269 -6.28 -5.28 16.10
C GLU A 269 -6.42 -3.79 15.80
N ALA A 270 -5.37 -3.15 15.30
CA ALA A 270 -5.37 -1.72 14.99
C ALA A 270 -6.35 -1.39 13.84
N ILE A 271 -6.28 -2.15 12.73
CA ILE A 271 -7.16 -1.95 11.58
C ILE A 271 -8.59 -2.38 11.92
N GLY A 272 -8.77 -3.50 12.63
CA GLY A 272 -10.07 -3.98 13.08
C GLY A 272 -10.82 -2.95 13.92
N ASP A 273 -10.14 -2.39 14.94
CA ASP A 273 -10.72 -1.34 15.78
C ASP A 273 -11.07 -0.07 15.00
N TRP A 274 -10.21 0.32 14.06
CA TRP A 274 -10.45 1.51 13.25
C TRP A 274 -11.58 1.30 12.25
N VAL A 275 -11.63 0.14 11.57
CA VAL A 275 -12.69 -0.20 10.60
C VAL A 275 -14.05 -0.24 11.28
N LEU A 276 -14.13 -0.83 12.47
CA LEU A 276 -15.38 -1.01 13.21
C LEU A 276 -15.75 0.17 14.11
N ASP A 277 -15.05 1.31 13.99
CA ASP A 277 -15.29 2.52 14.78
C ASP A 277 -15.13 2.29 16.31
N LYS A 278 -14.39 1.26 16.74
CA LYS A 278 -14.14 0.95 18.16
C LYS A 278 -13.11 1.90 18.76
N LYS A 279 -12.00 2.14 18.03
CA LYS A 279 -10.93 3.01 18.48
C LYS A 279 -10.15 3.59 17.29
N GLN A 280 -9.77 4.86 17.38
CA GLN A 280 -8.80 5.44 16.46
C GLN A 280 -7.42 4.83 16.66
N PHE A 281 -6.63 4.77 15.59
CA PHE A 281 -5.25 4.33 15.64
C PHE A 281 -4.41 5.20 14.70
N GLN A 282 -3.52 5.99 15.30
CA GLN A 282 -2.71 7.02 14.65
C GLN A 282 -1.32 7.02 15.29
N HIS A 283 -0.57 5.94 15.08
CA HIS A 283 0.72 5.73 15.73
C HIS A 283 1.84 5.54 14.71
N ILE A 284 2.98 6.11 15.06
CA ILE A 284 4.26 5.97 14.35
C ILE A 284 5.24 5.44 15.38
N ASP A 285 6.00 4.44 14.97
CA ASP A 285 7.01 3.78 15.76
C ASP A 285 8.31 4.59 15.86
N ASP A 286 9.13 4.27 16.84
CA ASP A 286 10.45 4.86 17.03
C ASP A 286 11.41 4.47 15.88
N PRO A 287 12.57 5.11 15.70
CA PRO A 287 13.55 4.69 14.68
C PRO A 287 14.12 3.28 14.90
N PHE A 288 14.31 2.50 13.83
CA PHE A 288 15.05 1.22 13.88
C PHE A 288 16.40 1.38 14.62
N PRO A 289 16.80 0.43 15.48
CA PRO A 289 16.19 -0.88 15.73
C PRO A 289 15.31 -0.94 16.98
N CYS A 290 14.52 0.10 17.29
CA CYS A 290 13.71 0.14 18.52
C CYS A 290 12.70 -1.02 18.63
N ASP A 291 12.01 -1.34 17.54
CA ASP A 291 10.95 -2.32 17.52
C ASP A 291 11.54 -3.74 17.54
N LYS A 292 11.29 -4.43 18.65
CA LYS A 292 11.73 -5.80 18.89
C LYS A 292 10.71 -6.84 18.45
N THR A 293 9.60 -6.40 17.87
CA THR A 293 8.48 -7.26 17.43
C THR A 293 8.44 -7.44 15.92
N CYS A 294 9.39 -6.86 15.19
CA CYS A 294 9.51 -7.09 13.76
C CYS A 294 9.75 -8.58 13.45
N VAL A 295 8.99 -9.08 12.48
CA VAL A 295 9.03 -10.46 11.99
C VAL A 295 10.38 -10.73 11.33
N GLU A 296 11.03 -11.83 11.70
CA GLU A 296 12.27 -12.29 11.06
C GLU A 296 11.96 -13.23 9.89
N ALA A 297 12.92 -13.43 8.98
CA ALA A 297 12.73 -14.32 7.81
C ALA A 297 12.33 -15.77 8.20
N SER A 298 12.76 -16.25 9.38
CA SER A 298 12.38 -17.55 9.93
C SER A 298 10.89 -17.66 10.30
N ASP A 299 10.27 -16.55 10.70
CA ASP A 299 8.85 -16.51 11.09
C ASP A 299 7.93 -16.62 9.87
N ILE A 300 8.39 -16.20 8.68
CA ILE A 300 7.63 -16.28 7.42
C ILE A 300 7.53 -17.73 6.95
N ILE A 301 8.62 -18.50 7.01
CA ILE A 301 8.68 -19.91 6.56
C ILE A 301 7.74 -20.78 7.41
N SER A 302 7.73 -20.61 8.72
CA SER A 302 6.83 -21.36 9.62
C SER A 302 5.34 -21.06 9.43
N SER A 303 5.00 -19.94 8.78
CA SER A 303 3.61 -19.54 8.53
C SER A 303 3.01 -20.11 7.23
N GLN A 304 3.83 -20.71 6.37
CA GLN A 304 3.39 -21.39 5.14
C GLN A 304 3.06 -22.88 5.34
N ASP A 305 3.49 -23.47 6.46
CA ASP A 305 3.35 -24.91 6.76
C ASP A 305 2.15 -25.27 7.66
N ILE A 306 1.14 -24.38 7.81
CA ILE A 306 -0.08 -24.66 8.60
C ILE A 306 -1.37 -24.13 7.95
#